data_AF-A0A011SHQ2-F1
#
_entry.id   AF-A0A011SHQ2-F1
#
_cell.length_a   1.000
_cell.length_b   1.000
_cell.length_c   1.000
_cell.angle_alpha   90.00
_cell.angle_beta   90.00
_cell.angle_gamma   90.00
#
_symmetry.space_group_name_H-M   'P 1'
#
loop_
_entity.id
_entity.type
_entity.pdbx_description
1 polymer ?
#
loop_
_entity_poly.entity_id
_entity_poly.type
_entity_poly.pdbx_seq_one_letter_code
_entity_poly.pdbx_strand_id
1 'polypeptide(L)'
;MPLPWTREGSSFGFGSGGAHLPQPSWFADASVQAEEGDPASTLSLYRRALALRHELLALERLEWVETGRGDVLRFRRPNGWEVVTVFGSAPLALSFVPGQRVVLSSTPLDGDTVPGETTVWITGG
;
A
#
# COMPACT_ATOMS: atom_id res chain seq x y z
N MET A 1 -10.25 -4.41 -20.13
CA MET A 1 -9.01 -5.12 -20.49
C MET A 1 -8.86 -6.30 -19.54
N PRO A 2 -8.64 -7.54 -20.00
CA PRO A 2 -8.56 -8.70 -19.10
C PRO A 2 -7.35 -8.65 -18.17
N LEU A 3 -7.48 -9.09 -16.92
CA LEU A 3 -6.37 -9.06 -15.96
C LEU A 3 -5.28 -10.09 -16.31
N PRO A 4 -3.99 -9.74 -16.13
CA PRO A 4 -2.89 -10.68 -16.33
C PRO A 4 -2.72 -11.61 -15.13
N TRP A 5 -2.85 -12.91 -15.37
CA TRP A 5 -2.59 -13.95 -14.39
C TRP A 5 -1.18 -14.52 -14.53
N THR A 6 -0.71 -14.66 -15.76
CA THR A 6 0.62 -15.17 -16.12
C THR A 6 1.41 -14.15 -16.92
N ARG A 7 2.73 -14.34 -17.03
CA ARG A 7 3.60 -13.50 -17.86
C ARG A 7 3.43 -13.71 -19.36
N GLU A 8 2.86 -14.86 -19.75
CA GLU A 8 2.78 -15.31 -21.14
C GLU A 8 1.34 -15.65 -21.55
N GLY A 9 1.16 -15.91 -22.85
CA GLY A 9 -0.11 -16.30 -23.46
C GLY A 9 -0.82 -15.14 -24.15
N SER A 10 -1.73 -15.49 -25.07
CA SER A 10 -2.47 -14.51 -25.91
C SER A 10 -3.37 -13.54 -25.14
N SER A 11 -3.59 -13.81 -23.85
CA SER A 11 -4.32 -12.92 -22.95
C SER A 11 -3.68 -12.84 -21.55
N PHE A 12 -2.36 -13.11 -21.43
CA PHE A 12 -1.65 -13.19 -20.14
C PHE A 12 -2.34 -14.13 -19.13
N GLY A 13 -2.77 -15.31 -19.59
CA GLY A 13 -3.40 -16.31 -18.73
C GLY A 13 -4.87 -16.06 -18.36
N PHE A 14 -5.50 -14.98 -18.82
CA PHE A 14 -6.94 -14.76 -18.60
C PHE A 14 -7.84 -15.85 -19.20
N GLY A 15 -7.49 -16.39 -20.37
CA GLY A 15 -8.21 -17.47 -21.02
C GLY A 15 -7.59 -17.86 -22.36
N SER A 16 -8.14 -18.86 -23.03
CA SER A 16 -7.62 -19.36 -24.32
C SER A 16 -8.08 -18.52 -25.53
N GLY A 17 -9.13 -17.72 -25.38
CA GLY A 17 -9.75 -16.94 -26.46
C GLY A 17 -9.03 -15.64 -26.83
N GLY A 18 -7.84 -15.38 -26.28
CA GLY A 18 -7.15 -14.10 -26.44
C GLY A 18 -7.83 -12.95 -25.71
N ALA A 19 -7.23 -11.77 -25.76
CA ALA A 19 -7.76 -10.58 -25.11
C ALA A 19 -8.80 -9.87 -25.99
N HIS A 20 -10.00 -9.62 -25.45
CA HIS A 20 -11.05 -8.84 -26.13
C HIS A 20 -10.70 -7.34 -26.26
N LEU A 21 -9.66 -6.88 -25.58
CA LEU A 21 -9.09 -5.54 -25.67
C LEU A 21 -7.56 -5.66 -25.70
N PRO A 22 -6.85 -4.76 -26.40
CA PRO A 22 -5.38 -4.78 -26.44
C PRO A 22 -4.78 -4.76 -25.04
N GLN A 23 -3.83 -5.67 -24.80
CA GLN A 23 -3.03 -5.68 -23.58
C GLN A 23 -1.62 -5.21 -23.93
N PRO A 24 -1.13 -4.10 -23.35
CA PRO A 24 0.26 -3.69 -23.54
C PRO A 24 1.24 -4.73 -22.98
N SER A 25 2.45 -4.77 -23.54
CA SER A 25 3.48 -5.74 -23.17
C SER A 25 3.88 -5.68 -21.70
N TRP A 26 3.84 -4.49 -21.09
CA TRP A 26 4.20 -4.30 -19.67
C TRP A 26 3.24 -5.00 -18.69
N PHE A 27 2.08 -5.50 -19.14
CA PHE A 27 1.19 -6.24 -18.23
C PHE A 27 1.75 -7.55 -17.72
N ALA A 28 2.69 -8.17 -18.46
CA ALA A 28 3.36 -9.37 -17.99
C ALA A 28 4.02 -9.14 -16.63
N ASP A 29 4.63 -7.96 -16.44
CA ASP A 29 5.36 -7.60 -15.21
C ASP A 29 4.41 -7.28 -14.04
N ALA A 30 3.17 -6.90 -14.32
CA ALA A 30 2.10 -6.70 -13.35
C ALA A 30 1.18 -7.93 -13.18
N SER A 31 1.59 -9.09 -13.69
CA SER A 31 0.80 -10.33 -13.57
C SER A 31 0.83 -10.90 -12.15
N VAL A 32 -0.21 -11.66 -11.78
CA VAL A 32 -0.22 -12.39 -10.49
C VAL A 32 1.02 -13.28 -10.36
N GLN A 33 1.37 -14.04 -11.40
CA GLN A 33 2.60 -14.85 -11.43
C GLN A 33 3.87 -14.03 -11.21
N ALA A 34 3.87 -12.75 -11.62
CA ALA A 34 5.00 -11.88 -11.40
C ALA A 34 5.11 -11.37 -9.97
N GLU A 35 3.99 -10.97 -9.39
CA GLU A 35 3.96 -10.38 -8.06
C GLU A 35 3.94 -11.39 -6.91
N GLU A 36 3.43 -12.61 -7.12
CA GLU A 36 3.18 -13.63 -6.08
C GLU A 36 4.44 -14.00 -5.28
N GLY A 37 5.60 -14.08 -5.95
CA GLY A 37 6.88 -14.44 -5.33
C GLY A 37 7.69 -13.25 -4.81
N ASP A 38 7.26 -12.02 -5.08
CA ASP A 38 7.98 -10.82 -4.69
C ASP A 38 7.37 -10.22 -3.40
N PRO A 39 8.07 -10.23 -2.26
CA PRO A 39 7.57 -9.66 -1.02
C PRO A 39 7.40 -8.13 -1.06
N ALA A 40 8.06 -7.45 -2.01
CA ALA A 40 7.95 -6.01 -2.23
C ALA A 40 6.84 -5.63 -3.23
N SER A 41 6.14 -6.60 -3.83
CA SER A 41 5.11 -6.34 -4.82
C SER A 41 3.84 -5.69 -4.24
N THR A 42 3.03 -5.12 -5.12
CA THR A 42 1.73 -4.55 -4.76
C THR A 42 0.81 -5.63 -4.18
N LEU A 43 0.74 -6.81 -4.79
CA LEU A 43 0.00 -7.96 -4.26
C LEU A 43 0.42 -8.33 -2.83
N SER A 44 1.72 -8.42 -2.57
CA SER A 44 2.27 -8.71 -1.24
C SER A 44 1.96 -7.60 -0.23
N LEU A 45 2.00 -6.34 -0.65
CA LEU A 45 1.58 -5.20 0.16
C LEU A 45 0.10 -5.33 0.58
N TYR A 46 -0.80 -5.55 -0.38
CA TYR A 46 -2.24 -5.66 -0.09
C TYR A 46 -2.58 -6.85 0.80
N ARG A 47 -1.94 -8.01 0.60
CA ARG A 47 -2.14 -9.18 1.48
C ARG A 47 -1.74 -8.88 2.92
N ARG A 48 -0.58 -8.24 3.14
CA ARG A 48 -0.14 -7.81 4.48
C ARG A 48 -1.09 -6.78 5.07
N ALA A 49 -1.53 -5.79 4.27
CA ALA A 49 -2.49 -4.77 4.71
C ALA A 49 -3.82 -5.37 5.16
N LEU A 50 -4.36 -6.34 4.42
CA LEU A 50 -5.59 -7.03 4.76
C LEU A 50 -5.42 -7.87 6.04
N ALA A 51 -4.33 -8.61 6.19
CA ALA A 51 -4.04 -9.36 7.41
C ALA A 51 -3.95 -8.43 8.63
N LEU A 52 -3.16 -7.35 8.54
CA LEU A 52 -3.06 -6.35 9.61
C LEU A 52 -4.40 -5.68 9.89
N ARG A 53 -5.21 -5.39 8.87
CA ARG A 53 -6.54 -4.80 9.07
C ARG A 53 -7.41 -5.70 9.95
N HIS A 54 -7.37 -7.02 9.75
CA HIS A 54 -8.13 -7.95 10.58
C HIS A 54 -7.72 -7.89 12.07
N GLU A 55 -6.44 -7.69 12.34
CA GLU A 55 -5.90 -7.56 13.70
C GLU A 55 -6.19 -6.19 14.33
N LEU A 56 -6.17 -5.13 13.52
CA LEU A 56 -6.26 -3.73 13.97
C LEU A 56 -7.69 -3.15 13.91
N LEU A 57 -8.69 -3.98 13.58
CA LEU A 57 -10.09 -3.54 13.57
C LEU A 57 -10.48 -2.89 14.90
N ALA A 58 -11.14 -1.75 14.81
CA ALA A 58 -11.62 -0.96 15.93
C ALA A 58 -12.96 -0.33 15.56
N LEU A 59 -13.51 0.50 16.45
CA LEU A 59 -14.69 1.31 16.12
C LEU A 59 -14.43 2.14 14.84
N GLU A 60 -15.48 2.31 14.04
CA GLU A 60 -15.43 3.12 12.80
C GLU A 60 -15.51 4.61 13.13
N ARG A 61 -14.49 5.10 13.85
CA ARG A 61 -14.28 6.50 14.21
C ARG A 61 -12.89 6.92 13.77
N LEU A 62 -12.79 8.12 13.21
CA LEU A 62 -11.53 8.72 12.79
C LEU A 62 -11.31 10.03 13.56
N GLU A 63 -10.09 10.21 14.05
CA GLU A 63 -9.57 11.48 14.54
C GLU A 63 -8.58 12.01 13.49
N TRP A 64 -8.86 13.17 12.92
CA TRP A 64 -7.97 13.81 11.95
C TRP A 64 -6.81 14.49 12.69
N VAL A 65 -5.59 14.28 12.20
CA VAL A 65 -4.39 14.86 12.80
C VAL A 65 -3.83 15.90 11.84
N GLU A 66 -3.81 17.15 12.28
CA GLU A 66 -3.26 18.25 11.50
C GLU A 66 -1.75 18.05 11.27
N THR A 67 -1.34 18.20 10.02
CA THR A 67 0.05 17.99 9.58
C THR A 67 0.73 19.29 9.19
N GLY A 68 -0.03 20.38 9.03
CA GLY A 68 0.43 21.65 8.45
C GLY A 68 0.73 21.56 6.95
N ARG A 69 0.41 20.43 6.30
CA ARG A 69 0.68 20.17 4.89
C ARG A 69 -0.60 19.77 4.16
N GLY A 70 -0.96 20.53 3.13
CA GLY A 70 -2.15 20.26 2.31
C GLY A 70 -2.06 18.99 1.45
N ASP A 71 -0.88 18.41 1.32
CA ASP A 71 -0.60 17.18 0.57
C ASP A 71 -0.41 15.95 1.48
N VAL A 72 -0.67 16.07 2.79
CA VAL A 72 -0.53 14.95 3.73
C VAL A 72 -1.85 14.70 4.44
N LEU A 73 -2.36 13.47 4.26
CA LEU A 73 -3.48 12.94 5.01
C LEU A 73 -2.95 12.17 6.23
N ARG A 74 -3.39 12.55 7.44
CA ARG A 74 -3.13 11.77 8.66
C ARG A 74 -4.39 11.64 9.50
N PHE A 75 -4.69 10.41 9.94
CA PHE A 75 -5.76 10.16 10.88
C PHE A 75 -5.44 9.00 11.83
N ARG A 76 -6.09 8.99 12.98
CA ARG A 76 -5.96 7.99 14.04
C ARG A 76 -7.30 7.30 14.32
N ARG A 77 -7.24 6.00 14.63
CA ARG A 77 -8.36 5.20 15.12
C ARG A 77 -8.30 5.03 16.64
N PRO A 78 -9.41 4.68 17.32
CA PRO A 78 -9.47 4.63 18.79
C PRO A 78 -8.50 3.66 19.47
N ASN A 79 -7.96 2.68 18.75
CA ASN A 79 -6.96 1.73 19.25
C ASN A 79 -5.50 2.16 18.99
N GLY A 80 -5.27 3.43 18.62
CA GLY A 80 -3.94 3.96 18.35
C GLY A 80 -3.39 3.64 16.94
N TRP A 81 -4.14 2.93 16.10
CA TRP A 81 -3.75 2.74 14.70
C TRP A 81 -3.87 4.06 13.93
N GLU A 82 -2.74 4.56 13.45
CA GLU A 82 -2.67 5.74 12.60
C GLU A 82 -2.36 5.37 11.14
N VAL A 83 -2.90 6.16 10.22
CA VAL A 83 -2.59 6.11 8.80
C VAL A 83 -2.08 7.47 8.38
N VAL A 84 -0.93 7.47 7.69
CA VAL A 84 -0.34 8.66 7.07
C VAL A 84 -0.20 8.39 5.57
N THR A 85 -0.67 9.29 4.72
CA THR A 85 -0.47 9.25 3.27
C THR A 85 0.09 10.59 2.80
N VAL A 86 1.24 10.55 2.15
CA VAL A 86 1.87 11.70 1.50
C VAL A 86 1.51 11.66 0.02
N PHE A 87 0.68 12.59 -0.44
CA PHE A 87 0.27 12.69 -1.84
C PHE A 87 1.28 13.46 -2.70
N GLY A 88 2.05 14.37 -2.09
CA GLY A 88 3.12 15.09 -2.77
C GLY A 88 4.41 14.26 -2.86
N SER A 89 5.38 14.79 -3.60
CA SER A 89 6.70 14.17 -3.77
C SER A 89 7.69 14.51 -2.66
N ALA A 90 7.41 15.55 -1.86
CA ALA A 90 8.30 15.97 -0.78
C ALA A 90 8.18 15.03 0.44
N PRO A 91 9.29 14.57 1.03
CA PRO A 91 9.28 13.67 2.17
C PRO A 91 8.64 14.32 3.40
N LEU A 92 8.12 13.50 4.31
CA LEU A 92 7.53 13.90 5.58
C LEU A 92 8.31 13.28 6.73
N ALA A 93 8.92 14.11 7.58
CA ALA A 93 9.49 13.63 8.83
C ALA A 93 8.36 13.31 9.82
N LEU A 94 8.34 12.09 10.35
CA LEU A 94 7.43 11.71 11.43
C LEU A 94 8.12 11.87 12.78
N SER A 95 7.33 12.26 13.78
CA SER A 95 7.75 12.22 15.18
C SER A 95 6.94 11.16 15.90
N PHE A 96 7.60 10.05 16.24
CA PHE A 96 6.98 8.95 16.96
C PHE A 96 6.96 9.22 18.47
N VAL A 97 5.85 8.91 19.13
CA VAL A 97 5.84 8.81 20.60
C VAL A 97 6.39 7.45 21.04
N PRO A 98 6.90 7.30 22.28
CA PRO A 98 7.42 6.03 22.76
C PRO A 98 6.41 4.88 22.57
N GLY A 99 6.88 3.78 21.96
CA GLY A 99 6.04 2.62 21.67
C GLY A 99 5.39 2.61 20.28
N GLN A 100 5.37 3.75 19.58
CA GLN A 100 4.92 3.79 18.18
C GLN A 100 5.93 3.14 17.23
N ARG A 101 5.42 2.43 16.24
CA ARG A 101 6.20 1.87 15.13
C ARG A 101 5.37 1.76 13.87
N VAL A 102 6.05 1.88 12.72
CA VAL A 102 5.47 1.56 11.42
C VAL A 102 5.29 0.04 11.33
N VAL A 103 4.08 -0.39 10.94
CA VAL A 103 3.76 -1.82 10.72
C VAL A 103 3.49 -2.15 9.25
N LEU A 104 3.21 -1.13 8.43
CA LEU A 104 3.02 -1.26 6.99
C LEU A 104 3.54 0.00 6.31
N SER A 105 4.19 -0.16 5.15
CA SER A 105 4.59 0.94 4.27
C SER A 105 4.46 0.50 2.82
N SER A 106 3.96 1.40 1.95
CA SER A 106 3.85 1.15 0.51
C SER A 106 5.18 1.22 -0.23
N THR A 107 6.18 1.86 0.37
CA THR A 107 7.57 1.94 -0.10
C THR A 107 8.54 1.66 1.05
N PRO A 108 9.78 1.22 0.80
CA PRO A 108 10.80 1.11 1.84
C PRO A 108 11.02 2.45 2.54
N LEU A 109 11.13 2.41 3.87
CA LEU A 109 11.43 3.59 4.68
C LEU A 109 12.92 3.61 5.05
N ASP A 110 13.46 4.82 5.16
CA ASP A 110 14.78 5.08 5.71
C ASP A 110 14.63 5.91 7.00
N GLY A 111 14.79 5.26 8.14
CA GLY A 111 14.55 5.84 9.46
C GLY A 111 13.12 6.35 9.64
N ASP A 112 13.00 7.57 10.18
CA ASP A 112 11.71 8.15 10.61
C ASP A 112 11.10 9.10 9.57
N THR A 113 11.60 9.03 8.33
CA THR A 113 11.13 9.89 7.22
C THR A 113 10.31 9.06 6.23
N VAL A 114 9.08 9.51 5.99
CA VAL A 114 8.18 8.93 4.98
C VAL A 114 8.46 9.60 3.64
N PRO A 115 8.85 8.85 2.60
CA PRO A 115 9.03 9.42 1.26
C PRO A 115 7.73 10.06 0.73
N GLY A 116 7.85 10.86 -0.33
CA GLY A 116 6.69 11.27 -1.10
C GLY A 116 5.93 10.06 -1.66
N GLU A 117 4.67 10.28 -2.03
CA GLU A 117 3.84 9.26 -2.71
C GLU A 117 3.74 7.93 -1.92
N THR A 118 3.80 8.02 -0.59
CA THR A 118 3.89 6.86 0.31
C THR A 118 2.78 6.88 1.34
N THR A 119 2.23 5.69 1.62
CA THR A 119 1.30 5.44 2.73
C THR A 119 1.98 4.56 3.77
N VAL A 120 1.89 4.95 5.05
CA VAL A 120 2.36 4.16 6.19
C VAL A 120 1.25 3.95 7.22
N TRP A 121 1.25 2.79 7.86
CA TRP A 121 0.43 2.50 9.04
C TRP A 121 1.30 2.41 10.27
N ILE A 122 0.88 3.07 11.34
CA ILE A 122 1.62 3.16 12.61
C ILE A 122 0.73 2.59 13.71
N THR A 123 1.33 1.83 14.63
CA THR A 123 0.65 1.27 15.81
C THR A 123 1.51 1.47 17.05
N GLY A 124 0.90 1.27 18.22
CA GLY A 124 1.54 1.52 19.51
C GLY A 124 1.31 2.96 20.00
N GLY A 125 1.50 3.17 21.30
CA GLY A 125 1.05 4.37 22.01
C GLY A 125 -0.15 4.07 22.89
#